data_AF-A0A6M1Z253-F1
#
_entry.id   AF-A0A6M1Z253-F1
#
_cell.length_a   1.000
_cell.length_b   1.000
_cell.length_c   1.000
_cell.angle_alpha   90.00
_cell.angle_beta   90.00
_cell.angle_gamma   90.00
#
_symmetry.space_group_name_H-M   'P 1'
#
loop_
_entity.id
_entity.type
_entity.pdbx_description
1 polymer ?
#
loop_
_entity_poly.entity_id
_entity_poly.type
_entity_poly.pdbx_seq_one_letter_code
_entity_poly.pdbx_strand_id
1 'polypeptide(L)'
;MKFWLLIVLIPIALVPFALKAALTKKLLFSNKNYAKQIEVKTYILTQEQVAQLFKDPDKEPMQLTVDELDKATRETKKRYFVVRVKNLGELHAWGILSCRVRCIHEPFKIPIFTNRNQFCDSVIDISGTVIAEAKNSPYPDMSYEWSELYTK
;
A
#
# COMPACT_ATOMS: atom_id res chain seq x y z
N MET A 1 43.87 36.91 20.45
CA MET A 1 42.63 36.96 19.63
C MET A 1 42.43 35.69 18.78
N LYS A 2 42.21 34.50 19.36
CA LYS A 2 42.03 33.25 18.58
C LYS A 2 40.94 32.28 19.07
N PHE A 3 40.17 32.63 20.10
CA PHE A 3 39.14 31.74 20.65
C PHE A 3 37.75 31.87 20.01
N TRP A 4 37.47 32.99 19.34
CA TRP A 4 36.13 33.24 18.76
C TRP A 4 35.87 32.52 17.43
N LEU A 5 36.92 32.17 16.66
CA LEU A 5 36.78 31.45 15.38
C LEU A 5 36.37 29.98 15.56
N LEU A 6 36.74 29.35 16.68
CA LEU A 6 36.40 27.95 16.98
C LEU A 6 34.91 27.76 17.31
N ILE A 7 34.27 28.75 17.93
CA ILE A 7 32.86 28.67 18.35
C ILE A 7 31.91 28.71 17.14
N VAL A 8 32.31 29.34 16.03
CA VAL A 8 31.47 29.49 14.83
C VAL A 8 31.67 28.33 13.83
N LEU A 9 32.84 27.70 13.79
CA LEU A 9 33.14 26.60 12.87
C LEU A 9 32.48 25.26 13.29
N ILE A 10 32.32 25.02 14.59
CA ILE A 10 31.72 23.78 15.12
C ILE A 10 30.24 23.62 14.70
N PRO A 11 29.36 24.64 14.80
CA PRO A 11 27.98 24.54 14.31
C PRO A 11 27.90 24.27 12.79
N ILE A 12 28.75 24.92 11.99
CA ILE A 12 28.68 24.84 10.51
C ILE A 12 29.05 23.44 10.01
N ALA A 13 29.97 22.73 10.67
CA ALA A 13 30.31 21.36 10.33
C ALA A 13 29.27 20.33 10.83
N LEU A 14 28.57 20.61 11.93
CA LEU A 14 27.55 19.73 12.51
C LEU A 14 26.22 19.76 11.75
N VAL A 15 25.83 20.91 11.19
CA VAL A 15 24.58 21.05 10.41
C VAL A 15 24.48 20.07 9.23
N PRO A 16 25.47 19.95 8.32
CA PRO A 16 25.39 19.00 7.21
C PRO A 16 25.45 17.55 7.68
N PHE A 17 26.10 17.25 8.81
CA PHE A 17 26.14 15.90 9.37
C PHE A 17 24.79 15.51 9.99
N ALA A 18 24.14 16.42 10.72
CA ALA A 18 22.79 16.24 11.24
C ALA A 18 21.77 16.09 10.10
N LEU A 19 21.90 16.87 9.03
CA LEU A 19 21.04 16.77 7.85
C LEU A 19 21.20 15.41 7.15
N LYS A 20 22.45 14.96 6.94
CA LYS A 20 22.73 13.63 6.36
C LYS A 20 22.23 12.50 7.24
N ALA A 21 22.42 12.59 8.56
CA ALA A 21 21.92 11.60 9.51
C ALA A 21 20.38 11.55 9.57
N ALA A 22 19.70 12.70 9.42
CA ALA A 22 18.24 12.75 9.34
C ALA A 22 17.73 12.12 8.02
N LEU A 23 18.43 12.36 6.91
CA LEU A 23 18.14 11.76 5.60
C LEU A 23 18.35 10.24 5.60
N THR A 24 19.45 9.73 6.16
CA THR A 24 19.68 8.28 6.28
C THR A 24 18.72 7.64 7.27
N LYS A 25 18.33 8.32 8.35
CA LYS A 25 17.26 7.83 9.23
C LYS A 25 15.93 7.68 8.49
N LYS A 26 15.52 8.62 7.63
CA LYS A 26 14.28 8.48 6.84
C LYS A 26 14.32 7.34 5.82
N LEU A 27 15.52 6.97 5.35
CA LEU A 27 15.73 5.83 4.45
C LEU A 27 15.84 4.49 5.17
N LEU A 28 16.34 4.47 6.41
CA LEU A 28 16.57 3.26 7.20
C LEU A 28 15.41 2.92 8.15
N PHE A 29 14.55 3.90 8.48
CA PHE A 29 13.42 3.71 9.39
C PHE A 29 12.10 3.95 8.66
N SER A 30 11.16 3.02 8.88
CA SER A 30 9.81 3.08 8.34
C SER A 30 9.09 4.38 8.78
N ASN A 31 8.75 5.24 7.82
CA ASN A 31 7.96 6.45 7.97
C ASN A 31 6.44 6.14 7.91
N LYS A 32 5.95 5.38 8.89
CA LYS A 32 4.52 5.00 8.96
C LYS A 32 3.57 6.20 9.03
N ASN A 33 4.03 7.35 9.55
CA ASN A 33 3.24 8.58 9.61
C ASN A 33 2.88 9.13 8.23
N TYR A 34 3.62 8.76 7.18
CA TYR A 34 3.33 9.14 5.82
C TYR A 34 2.19 8.33 5.20
N ALA A 35 1.76 7.22 5.81
CA ALA A 35 0.68 6.37 5.30
C ALA A 35 -0.63 7.16 5.05
N LYS A 36 -0.90 8.23 5.80
CA LYS A 36 -2.06 9.11 5.60
C LYS A 36 -2.05 9.88 4.27
N GLN A 37 -0.89 9.97 3.61
CA GLN A 37 -0.72 10.61 2.30
C GLN A 37 -0.80 9.60 1.15
N ILE A 38 -1.08 8.33 1.46
CA ILE A 38 -1.19 7.25 0.49
C ILE A 38 -2.61 6.71 0.57
N GLU A 39 -3.32 6.80 -0.54
CA GLU A 39 -4.61 6.16 -0.74
C GLU A 39 -4.36 4.69 -1.08
N VAL A 40 -4.91 3.78 -0.27
CA VAL A 40 -4.86 2.34 -0.49
C VAL A 40 -6.30 1.85 -0.60
N LYS A 41 -6.60 1.14 -1.67
CA LYS A 41 -7.89 0.47 -1.87
C LYS A 41 -7.68 -1.01 -2.12
N THR A 42 -8.53 -1.82 -1.54
CA THR A 42 -8.45 -3.29 -1.63
C THR A 42 -9.77 -3.87 -2.08
N TYR A 43 -9.72 -4.82 -3.00
CA TYR A 43 -10.90 -5.47 -3.56
C TYR A 43 -10.70 -6.97 -3.71
N ILE A 44 -11.80 -7.72 -3.75
CA ILE A 44 -11.86 -9.03 -4.38
C ILE A 44 -12.72 -8.93 -5.63
N LEU A 45 -12.10 -9.15 -6.79
CA LEU A 45 -12.68 -8.93 -8.11
C LEU A 45 -12.77 -10.24 -8.91
N THR A 46 -13.74 -10.30 -9.82
CA THR A 46 -13.77 -11.34 -10.86
C THR A 46 -12.73 -11.06 -11.95
N GLN A 47 -12.49 -12.04 -12.83
CA GLN A 47 -11.57 -11.88 -13.97
C GLN A 47 -11.99 -10.72 -14.88
N GLU A 48 -13.29 -10.55 -15.11
CA GLU A 48 -13.88 -9.52 -15.96
C GLU A 48 -13.70 -8.13 -15.34
N GLN A 49 -13.87 -8.01 -14.03
CA GLN A 49 -13.64 -6.76 -13.31
C GLN A 49 -12.16 -6.37 -13.32
N VAL A 50 -11.24 -7.33 -13.20
CA VAL A 50 -9.80 -7.07 -13.35
C VAL A 50 -9.48 -6.60 -14.77
N ALA A 51 -10.00 -7.28 -15.80
CA ALA A 51 -9.79 -6.86 -17.19
C ALA A 51 -10.32 -5.44 -17.45
N GLN A 52 -11.49 -5.12 -16.90
CA GLN A 52 -12.09 -3.79 -17.00
C GLN A 52 -11.28 -2.72 -16.27
N LEU A 53 -10.68 -3.06 -15.12
CA LEU A 53 -9.78 -2.18 -14.39
C LEU A 53 -8.55 -1.80 -15.22
N PHE A 54 -7.92 -2.75 -15.90
CA PHE A 54 -6.77 -2.44 -16.78
C PHE A 54 -7.15 -1.71 -18.06
N LYS A 55 -8.39 -1.90 -18.54
CA LYS A 55 -8.92 -1.17 -19.69
C LYS A 55 -9.19 0.30 -19.37
N ASP A 56 -9.82 0.55 -18.22
CA ASP A 56 -10.21 1.89 -17.77
C ASP A 56 -9.73 2.12 -16.32
N PRO A 57 -8.43 2.45 -16.09
CA PRO A 57 -7.84 2.52 -14.75
C PRO A 57 -8.49 3.54 -13.81
N ASP A 58 -9.06 4.62 -14.34
CA ASP A 58 -9.74 5.64 -13.53
C ASP A 58 -11.14 5.21 -13.09
N LYS A 59 -11.70 4.16 -13.70
CA LYS A 59 -13.01 3.63 -13.32
C LYS A 59 -12.88 2.75 -12.09
N GLU A 60 -13.49 3.18 -11.01
CA GLU A 60 -13.50 2.43 -9.76
C GLU A 60 -14.22 1.07 -9.90
N PRO A 61 -13.60 -0.05 -9.51
CA PRO A 61 -14.27 -1.33 -9.42
C PRO A 61 -15.38 -1.33 -8.37
N MET A 62 -16.47 -2.04 -8.65
CA MET A 62 -17.53 -2.29 -7.67
C MET A 62 -17.19 -3.54 -6.84
N GLN A 63 -17.03 -3.39 -5.52
CA GLN A 63 -16.86 -4.53 -4.62
C GLN A 63 -18.19 -5.29 -4.53
N LEU A 64 -18.19 -6.55 -4.98
CA LEU A 64 -19.32 -7.45 -4.81
C LEU A 64 -19.41 -7.92 -3.35
N THR A 65 -20.63 -8.20 -2.89
CA THR A 65 -20.86 -8.98 -1.67
C THR A 65 -20.30 -10.39 -1.83
N VAL A 66 -20.12 -11.12 -0.72
CA VAL A 66 -19.62 -12.51 -0.77
C VAL A 66 -20.56 -13.39 -1.59
N ASP A 67 -21.88 -13.26 -1.40
CA ASP A 67 -22.89 -13.99 -2.17
C ASP A 67 -22.86 -13.70 -3.67
N GLU A 68 -22.72 -12.43 -4.06
CA GLU A 68 -22.62 -12.03 -5.47
C GLU A 68 -21.33 -12.54 -6.09
N LEU A 69 -20.21 -12.46 -5.37
CA LEU A 69 -18.92 -12.99 -5.81
C LEU A 69 -18.98 -14.51 -5.99
N ASP A 70 -19.61 -15.24 -5.06
CA ASP A 70 -19.79 -16.68 -5.13
C ASP A 70 -20.65 -17.10 -6.32
N LYS A 71 -21.71 -16.34 -6.61
CA LYS A 71 -22.56 -16.54 -7.80
C LYS A 71 -21.77 -16.26 -9.09
N ALA A 72 -21.12 -15.09 -9.18
CA ALA A 72 -20.37 -14.67 -10.36
C ALA A 72 -19.18 -15.58 -10.68
N THR A 73 -18.59 -16.21 -9.66
CA THR A 73 -17.42 -17.09 -9.81
C THR A 73 -17.78 -18.56 -9.62
N ARG A 74 -19.06 -18.95 -9.70
CA ARG A 74 -19.51 -20.31 -9.37
C ARG A 74 -18.82 -21.40 -10.19
N GLU A 75 -18.67 -21.17 -11.50
CA GLU A 75 -18.13 -22.14 -12.45
C GLU A 75 -16.61 -22.15 -12.46
N THR A 76 -15.98 -20.97 -12.44
CA THR A 76 -14.53 -20.85 -12.59
C THR A 76 -13.78 -20.86 -11.26
N LYS A 77 -14.45 -20.46 -10.18
CA LYS A 77 -13.86 -20.16 -8.86
C LYS A 77 -12.69 -19.18 -8.93
N LYS A 78 -12.57 -18.43 -10.03
CA LYS A 78 -11.49 -17.47 -10.26
C LYS A 78 -11.79 -16.17 -9.57
N ARG A 79 -10.90 -15.78 -8.67
CA ARG A 79 -11.02 -14.60 -7.82
C ARG A 79 -9.67 -13.95 -7.68
N TYR A 80 -9.64 -12.63 -7.68
CA TYR A 80 -8.40 -11.87 -7.61
C TYR A 80 -8.48 -10.87 -6.47
N PHE A 81 -7.50 -10.93 -5.56
CA PHE A 81 -7.29 -9.88 -4.58
C PHE A 81 -6.51 -8.75 -5.26
N VAL A 82 -7.11 -7.57 -5.30
CA VAL A 82 -6.53 -6.40 -5.96
C VAL A 82 -6.24 -5.34 -4.93
N VAL A 83 -5.00 -4.83 -4.96
CA VAL A 83 -4.56 -3.70 -4.15
C VAL A 83 -4.19 -2.57 -5.08
N ARG A 84 -4.86 -1.43 -4.90
CA ARG A 84 -4.62 -0.20 -5.65
C ARG A 84 -3.99 0.82 -4.73
N VAL A 85 -2.85 1.37 -5.10
CA VAL A 85 -2.15 2.36 -4.27
C VAL A 85 -1.86 3.62 -5.06
N LYS A 86 -2.26 4.78 -4.52
CA LYS A 86 -2.01 6.10 -5.10
C LYS A 86 -1.39 7.01 -4.06
N ASN A 87 -0.30 7.67 -4.40
CA ASN A 87 0.35 8.63 -3.51
C ASN A 87 -0.17 10.03 -3.82
N LEU A 88 -0.78 10.64 -2.79
CA LEU A 88 -1.36 11.97 -2.82
C LEU A 88 -0.41 13.04 -2.25
N GLY A 89 0.67 12.61 -1.58
CA GLY A 89 1.66 13.50 -1.01
C GLY A 89 2.82 13.81 -1.96
N GLU A 90 3.72 14.64 -1.47
CA GLU A 90 4.84 15.15 -2.25
C GLU A 90 6.06 14.21 -2.24
N LEU A 91 6.25 13.37 -1.23
CA LEU A 91 7.42 12.49 -1.19
C LEU A 91 7.20 11.27 -2.06
N HIS A 92 8.26 10.76 -2.67
CA HIS A 92 8.22 9.42 -3.27
C HIS A 92 8.13 8.40 -2.14
N ALA A 93 7.20 7.45 -2.25
CA ALA A 93 6.98 6.45 -1.21
C ALA A 93 7.03 5.03 -1.79
N TRP A 94 7.67 4.13 -1.05
CA TRP A 94 7.77 2.71 -1.38
C TRP A 94 7.81 1.87 -0.10
N GLY A 95 7.49 0.59 -0.18
CA GLY A 95 7.50 -0.27 1.01
C GLY A 95 6.82 -1.61 0.81
N ILE A 96 6.40 -2.21 1.92
CA ILE A 96 5.72 -3.51 1.94
C ILE A 96 4.38 -3.34 2.66
N LEU A 97 3.31 -3.59 1.91
CA LEU A 97 1.95 -3.65 2.43
C LEU A 97 1.61 -5.09 2.79
N SER A 98 1.23 -5.32 4.04
CA SER A 98 0.76 -6.60 4.54
C SER A 98 -0.75 -6.63 4.45
N CYS A 99 -1.28 -7.44 3.55
CA CYS A 99 -2.72 -7.55 3.31
C CYS A 99 -3.24 -8.88 3.80
N ARG A 100 -4.33 -8.87 4.55
CA ARG A 100 -4.99 -10.08 5.06
C ARG A 100 -6.36 -10.20 4.42
N VAL A 101 -6.64 -11.39 3.89
CA VAL A 101 -7.98 -11.83 3.51
C VAL A 101 -8.37 -12.92 4.49
N ARG A 102 -9.53 -12.80 5.12
CA ARG A 102 -9.98 -13.83 6.06
C ARG A 102 -10.10 -15.18 5.37
N CYS A 103 -9.79 -16.25 6.10
CA CYS A 103 -9.65 -17.63 5.62
C CYS A 103 -8.37 -17.92 4.82
N ILE A 104 -7.52 -16.93 4.56
CA ILE A 104 -6.13 -17.14 4.10
C ILE A 104 -5.21 -17.00 5.32
N HIS A 105 -4.39 -18.03 5.57
CA HIS A 105 -3.58 -18.12 6.79
C HIS A 105 -2.53 -17.01 6.87
N GLU A 106 -1.72 -16.89 5.80
CA GLU A 106 -0.62 -15.93 5.74
C GLU A 106 -1.07 -14.63 5.05
N PRO A 107 -0.71 -13.45 5.59
CA PRO A 107 -0.95 -12.20 4.91
C PRO A 107 -0.06 -12.08 3.67
N PHE A 108 -0.63 -11.54 2.59
CA PHE A 108 0.13 -11.19 1.39
C PHE A 108 1.07 -10.03 1.69
N LYS A 109 2.38 -10.23 1.47
CA LYS A 109 3.39 -9.16 1.52
C LYS A 109 3.57 -8.61 0.12
N ILE A 110 3.00 -7.42 -0.12
CA ILE A 110 2.96 -6.79 -1.44
C ILE A 110 4.00 -5.66 -1.47
N PRO A 111 5.06 -5.77 -2.29
CA PRO A 111 5.95 -4.66 -2.54
C PRO A 111 5.19 -3.55 -3.27
N ILE A 112 5.17 -2.35 -2.69
CA ILE A 112 4.50 -1.20 -3.26
C ILE A 112 5.53 -0.16 -3.66
N PHE A 113 5.41 0.30 -4.90
CA PHE A 113 6.04 1.51 -5.39
C PHE A 113 4.92 2.46 -5.79
N THR A 114 4.91 3.67 -5.25
CA THR A 114 3.83 4.61 -5.52
C THR A 114 4.21 5.61 -6.60
N ASN A 115 3.25 5.88 -7.50
CA ASN A 115 3.30 7.03 -8.38
C ASN A 115 2.46 8.17 -7.81
N ARG A 116 2.87 9.41 -8.11
CA ARG A 116 2.06 10.58 -7.76
C ARG A 116 0.82 10.61 -8.63
N ASN A 117 -0.33 10.83 -8.00
CA ASN A 117 -1.61 11.06 -8.66
C ASN A 117 -2.12 9.95 -9.59
N GLN A 118 -1.50 8.77 -9.62
CA GLN A 118 -1.95 7.62 -10.38
C GLN A 118 -1.97 6.38 -9.48
N PHE A 119 -2.95 5.50 -9.70
CA PHE A 119 -2.98 4.20 -9.02
C PHE A 119 -1.94 3.26 -9.63
N CYS A 120 -1.19 2.59 -8.76
CA CYS A 120 -0.42 1.40 -9.06
C CYS A 120 -1.21 0.19 -8.55
N ASP A 121 -1.57 -0.70 -9.46
CA ASP A 121 -2.42 -1.85 -9.17
C ASP A 121 -1.58 -3.12 -9.04
N SER A 122 -1.79 -3.87 -7.96
CA SER A 122 -1.24 -5.21 -7.73
C SER A 122 -2.38 -6.21 -7.72
N VAL A 123 -2.23 -7.32 -8.45
CA VAL A 123 -3.26 -8.36 -8.59
C VAL A 123 -2.69 -9.69 -8.12
N ILE A 124 -3.37 -10.34 -7.20
CA ILE A 124 -2.99 -11.63 -6.62
C ILE A 124 -4.12 -12.62 -6.89
N ASP A 125 -3.79 -13.74 -7.51
CA ASP A 125 -4.73 -14.83 -7.71
C ASP A 125 -5.03 -15.52 -6.37
N ILE A 126 -6.31 -15.54 -5.99
CA ILE A 126 -6.81 -16.23 -4.79
C ILE A 126 -7.87 -17.29 -5.15
N SER A 127 -7.84 -17.79 -6.39
CA SER A 127 -8.78 -18.77 -6.92
C SER A 127 -8.88 -20.01 -6.03
N GLY A 128 -10.09 -20.54 -5.92
CA GLY A 128 -10.36 -21.72 -5.06
C GLY A 128 -10.39 -21.43 -3.56
N THR A 129 -10.09 -20.21 -3.12
CA THR A 129 -10.16 -19.83 -1.70
C THR A 129 -11.58 -19.49 -1.27
N VAL A 130 -11.98 -19.95 -0.08
CA VAL A 130 -13.20 -19.51 0.61
C VAL A 130 -13.04 -18.05 1.05
N ILE A 131 -14.01 -17.20 0.70
CA ILE A 131 -14.05 -15.80 1.11
C ILE A 131 -15.09 -15.66 2.22
N ALA A 132 -14.71 -15.06 3.34
CA ALA A 132 -15.62 -14.81 4.45
C ALA A 132 -16.09 -13.35 4.47
N GLU A 133 -17.30 -13.15 4.98
CA GLU A 133 -17.87 -11.83 5.25
C GLU A 133 -17.20 -11.14 6.45
N ALA A 134 -17.11 -9.82 6.37
CA ALA A 134 -16.71 -8.99 7.49
C ALA A 134 -17.79 -8.97 8.58
N LYS A 135 -17.39 -8.76 9.84
CA LYS A 135 -18.34 -8.72 10.95
C LYS A 135 -19.38 -7.61 10.72
N ASN A 136 -20.65 -7.98 10.66
CA ASN A 136 -21.79 -7.08 10.40
C ASN A 136 -21.80 -6.43 9.00
N SER A 137 -21.22 -7.07 7.98
CA SER A 137 -21.19 -6.55 6.61
C SER A 137 -21.20 -7.69 5.59
N PRO A 138 -21.97 -7.60 4.49
CA PRO A 138 -22.03 -8.64 3.46
C PRO A 138 -20.79 -8.67 2.55
N TYR A 139 -19.82 -7.77 2.77
CA TYR A 139 -18.62 -7.64 1.96
C TYR A 139 -17.47 -8.50 2.49
N PRO A 140 -16.50 -8.89 1.64
CA PRO A 140 -15.34 -9.67 2.06
C PRO A 140 -14.55 -9.02 3.21
N ASP A 141 -14.14 -9.84 4.16
CA ASP A 141 -13.31 -9.45 5.29
C ASP A 141 -11.83 -9.34 4.88
N MET A 142 -11.40 -8.11 4.66
CA MET A 142 -10.06 -7.76 4.23
C MET A 142 -9.50 -6.64 5.09
N SER A 143 -8.21 -6.68 5.36
CA SER A 143 -7.50 -5.61 6.05
C SER A 143 -6.10 -5.45 5.49
N TYR A 144 -5.51 -4.29 5.68
CA TYR A 144 -4.11 -4.06 5.34
C TYR A 144 -3.40 -3.27 6.42
N GLU A 145 -2.08 -3.44 6.48
CA GLU A 145 -1.19 -2.64 7.32
C GLU A 145 0.15 -2.45 6.62
N TRP A 146 0.79 -1.30 6.83
CA TRP A 146 2.16 -1.09 6.37
C TRP A 146 3.13 -1.84 7.30
N SER A 147 3.76 -2.88 6.77
CA SER A 147 4.91 -3.50 7.43
C SER A 147 6.09 -2.53 7.39
N GLU A 148 6.37 -2.01 6.20
CA GLU A 148 7.47 -1.08 5.93
C GLU A 148 6.97 0.02 5.00
N LEU A 149 7.29 1.27 5.29
CA LEU A 149 6.98 2.41 4.43
C LEU A 149 8.14 3.40 4.47
N TYR A 150 8.79 3.63 3.33
CA TYR A 150 9.92 4.53 3.20
C TYR A 150 9.53 5.71 2.32
N THR A 151 10.19 6.85 2.53
CA THR A 151 9.90 8.08 1.79
C THR A 151 11.18 8.83 1.42
N LYS A 152 11.21 9.47 0.25
CA LYS A 152 12.29 10.35 -0.20
C LYS A 152 11.76 11.63 -0.82
#